data_AF-A0A7V0TZ18-F1
#
_entry.id   AF-A0A7V0TZ18-F1
#
_cell.length_a   1.000
_cell.length_b   1.000
_cell.length_c   1.000
_cell.angle_alpha   90.00
_cell.angle_beta   90.00
_cell.angle_gamma   90.00
#
_symmetry.space_group_name_H-M   'P 1'
#
loop_
_entity.id
_entity.type
_entity.pdbx_description
1 polymer ?
#
loop_
_entity_poly.entity_id
_entity_poly.type
_entity_poly.pdbx_seq_one_letter_code
_entity_poly.pdbx_strand_id
1 'polypeptide(L)'
;MKKRFLTLLTVILILLPSQSLAAAFFDHLPEDQRQVLNEKKSTQEQQFEQFKTAKLNWRETREQHQGKDTPISQTLLQSQAQTLNLKAIQAMIANLELNKAQFEYSQTISQEVKETIINQIDTYLVYLQDQIELIDQESIKLADLIGLAPQINAFWQEAVNYLRLITNQAQLEKLSETIDTLDTILAAIRQNFEEQSQNLSSAQKDELAKKIDQIQSNLSDLKIGLEVIDSTLAIVGQDEDQDFFVAEDKADLRIVKAEIMKIKQAILDLTQLPEQPES
;
A
#
# COMPACT_ATOMS: atom_id res chain seq x y z
N MET A 1 2.85 -15.17 -40.03
CA MET A 1 3.68 -14.39 -39.09
C MET A 1 3.06 -13.02 -38.80
N LYS A 2 2.05 -12.92 -37.91
CA LYS A 2 1.38 -11.63 -37.59
C LYS A 2 0.89 -11.57 -36.12
N LYS A 3 1.79 -11.73 -35.14
CA LYS A 3 1.43 -11.65 -33.70
C LYS A 3 2.50 -10.98 -32.79
N ARG A 4 3.44 -10.21 -33.33
CA ARG A 4 4.54 -9.60 -32.53
C ARG A 4 4.75 -8.10 -32.73
N PHE A 5 3.73 -7.37 -33.21
CA PHE A 5 3.86 -5.92 -33.38
C PHE A 5 3.43 -5.17 -32.10
N LEU A 6 4.45 -4.93 -31.27
CA LEU A 6 4.65 -3.69 -30.51
C LEU A 6 3.49 -3.22 -29.63
N THR A 7 3.44 -3.81 -28.43
CA THR A 7 2.77 -3.28 -27.25
C THR A 7 3.51 -2.02 -26.75
N LEU A 8 3.19 -0.87 -27.35
CA LEU A 8 3.50 0.42 -26.74
C LEU A 8 2.66 0.54 -25.45
N LEU A 9 3.36 0.73 -24.33
CA LEU A 9 2.82 0.97 -22.99
C LEU A 9 1.48 0.24 -22.72
N THR A 10 1.50 -1.09 -22.63
CA THR A 10 0.48 -1.80 -21.84
C THR A 10 0.84 -1.64 -20.37
N VAL A 11 1.08 -0.40 -19.94
CA VAL A 11 1.16 -0.06 -18.52
C VAL A 11 -0.24 -0.30 -17.98
N ILE A 12 -0.37 -1.46 -17.36
CA ILE A 12 -1.29 -1.63 -16.25
C ILE A 12 -0.60 -0.85 -15.13
N LEU A 13 -0.96 0.43 -15.02
CA LEU A 13 -0.60 1.24 -13.86
C LEU A 13 -1.37 0.63 -12.69
N ILE A 14 -0.76 -0.36 -12.05
CA ILE A 14 -1.20 -0.84 -10.74
C ILE A 14 -0.78 0.27 -9.78
N LEU A 15 -1.66 1.25 -9.62
CA LEU A 15 -1.53 2.18 -8.51
C LEU A 15 -1.64 1.35 -7.24
N LEU A 16 -0.60 1.44 -6.39
CA LEU A 16 -0.72 0.95 -5.02
C LEU A 16 -2.00 1.56 -4.45
N PRO A 17 -2.91 0.77 -3.85
CA PRO A 17 -4.03 1.35 -3.16
C PRO A 17 -3.46 2.06 -1.93
N SER A 18 -3.18 3.34 -2.09
CA SER A 18 -2.83 4.30 -1.04
C SER A 18 -3.79 4.27 0.15
N GLN A 19 -4.95 3.61 0.00
CA GLN A 19 -5.91 3.26 1.04
C GLN A 19 -5.36 2.28 2.10
N SER A 20 -4.44 1.36 1.77
CA SER A 20 -3.86 0.45 2.78
C SER A 20 -2.89 1.19 3.71
N LEU A 21 -2.10 2.11 3.17
CA LEU A 21 -1.30 3.06 3.96
C LEU A 21 -2.22 4.01 4.75
N ALA A 22 -3.26 4.56 4.12
CA ALA A 22 -4.16 5.53 4.76
C ALA A 22 -4.88 5.02 6.01
N ALA A 23 -5.24 3.73 6.06
CA ALA A 23 -6.06 3.18 7.13
C ALA A 23 -5.28 2.52 8.28
N ALA A 24 -3.97 2.32 8.14
CA ALA A 24 -3.13 1.63 9.13
C ALA A 24 -2.15 2.57 9.86
N PHE A 25 -1.82 3.74 9.28
CA PHE A 25 -0.70 4.57 9.74
C PHE A 25 -1.08 5.96 10.29
N PHE A 26 -2.34 6.38 10.19
CA PHE A 26 -2.73 7.79 10.36
C PHE A 26 -3.83 8.05 11.40
N ASP A 27 -3.77 7.37 12.54
CA ASP A 27 -4.53 7.86 13.70
C ASP A 27 -3.94 9.21 14.13
N HIS A 28 -4.70 10.29 13.88
CA HIS A 28 -4.47 11.65 14.38
C HIS A 28 -3.27 12.40 13.78
N LEU A 29 -3.21 12.52 12.45
CA LEU A 29 -2.30 13.47 11.81
C LEU A 29 -2.68 14.94 12.14
N PRO A 30 -1.68 15.81 12.38
CA PRO A 30 -1.83 17.26 12.37
C PRO A 30 -2.53 17.78 11.10
N GLU A 31 -3.29 18.88 11.21
CA GLU A 31 -4.12 19.38 10.11
C GLU A 31 -3.31 19.80 8.87
N ASP A 32 -2.14 20.39 9.09
CA ASP A 32 -1.18 20.77 8.06
C ASP A 32 -0.70 19.54 7.26
N GLN A 33 -0.37 18.44 7.94
CA GLN A 33 0.05 17.20 7.30
C GLN A 33 -1.10 16.54 6.53
N ARG A 34 -2.33 16.58 7.08
CA ARG A 34 -3.53 16.10 6.37
C ARG A 34 -3.79 16.89 5.09
N GLN A 35 -3.63 18.21 5.13
CA GLN A 35 -3.82 19.05 3.96
C GLN A 35 -2.82 18.69 2.86
N VAL A 36 -1.53 18.54 3.19
CA VAL A 36 -0.49 18.14 2.21
C VAL A 36 -0.81 16.77 1.59
N LEU A 37 -1.24 15.78 2.38
CA LEU A 37 -1.63 14.47 1.85
C LEU A 37 -2.84 14.54 0.93
N ASN A 38 -3.84 15.36 1.26
CA ASN A 38 -5.02 15.56 0.42
C ASN A 38 -4.66 16.24 -0.91
N GLU A 39 -3.78 17.24 -0.90
CA GLU A 39 -3.29 17.91 -2.10
C GLU A 39 -2.50 16.95 -3.00
N LYS A 40 -1.59 16.15 -2.42
CA LYS A 40 -0.85 15.12 -3.16
C LYS A 40 -1.77 14.04 -3.73
N LYS A 41 -2.77 13.62 -2.97
CA LYS A 41 -3.79 12.67 -3.44
C LYS A 41 -4.60 13.24 -4.61
N SER A 42 -5.08 14.48 -4.49
CA SER A 42 -5.81 15.14 -5.57
C SER A 42 -4.95 15.28 -6.83
N THR A 43 -3.66 15.62 -6.67
CA THR A 43 -2.70 15.69 -7.77
C THR A 43 -2.53 14.32 -8.43
N GLN A 44 -2.36 13.26 -7.65
CA GLN A 44 -2.23 11.89 -8.14
C GLN A 44 -3.47 11.44 -8.93
N GLU A 45 -4.67 11.72 -8.42
CA GLU A 45 -5.94 11.44 -9.11
C GLU A 45 -6.03 12.20 -10.44
N GLN A 46 -5.70 13.50 -10.44
CA GLN A 46 -5.68 14.32 -11.64
C GLN A 46 -4.71 13.80 -12.71
N GLN A 47 -3.47 13.47 -12.33
CA GLN A 47 -2.48 12.94 -13.27
C GLN A 47 -2.91 11.57 -13.83
N PHE A 48 -3.55 10.74 -13.01
CA PHE A 48 -4.08 9.46 -13.47
C PHE A 48 -5.22 9.62 -14.49
N GLU A 49 -6.12 10.59 -14.31
CA GLU A 49 -7.13 10.92 -15.32
C GLU A 49 -6.50 11.38 -16.63
N GLN A 50 -5.50 12.26 -16.57
CA GLN A 50 -4.79 12.74 -17.78
C GLN A 50 -4.11 11.59 -18.53
N PHE A 51 -3.50 10.64 -17.80
CA PHE A 51 -2.95 9.42 -18.39
C PHE A 51 -4.02 8.58 -19.08
N LYS A 52 -5.19 8.36 -18.45
CA LYS A 52 -6.29 7.61 -19.06
C LYS A 52 -6.76 8.25 -20.36
N THR A 53 -6.91 9.57 -20.39
CA THR A 53 -7.24 10.32 -21.61
C THR A 53 -6.17 10.15 -22.69
N ALA A 54 -4.88 10.32 -22.34
CA ALA A 54 -3.78 10.15 -23.30
C ALA A 54 -3.71 8.73 -23.88
N LYS A 55 -4.00 7.72 -23.06
CA LYS A 55 -4.07 6.31 -23.47
C LYS A 55 -5.19 6.06 -24.48
N LEU A 56 -6.36 6.67 -24.27
CA LEU A 56 -7.47 6.62 -25.21
C LEU A 56 -7.11 7.29 -26.54
N ASN A 57 -6.59 8.53 -26.49
CA ASN A 57 -6.19 9.28 -27.68
C ASN A 57 -5.14 8.54 -28.52
N TRP A 58 -4.15 7.93 -27.86
CA TRP A 58 -3.14 7.10 -28.52
C TRP A 58 -3.76 5.90 -29.24
N ARG A 59 -4.69 5.21 -28.57
CA ARG A 59 -5.40 4.08 -29.16
C ARG A 59 -6.18 4.49 -30.40
N GLU A 60 -7.00 5.53 -30.30
CA GLU A 60 -7.82 6.04 -31.39
C GLU A 60 -6.95 6.49 -32.57
N THR A 61 -5.87 7.23 -32.30
CA THR A 61 -4.92 7.68 -33.33
C THR A 61 -4.27 6.49 -34.05
N ARG A 62 -3.85 5.46 -33.31
CA ARG A 62 -3.29 4.24 -33.91
C ARG A 62 -4.29 3.52 -34.80
N GLU A 63 -5.53 3.37 -34.35
CA GLU A 63 -6.59 2.72 -35.12
C GLU A 63 -6.88 3.48 -36.43
N GLN A 64 -6.95 4.82 -36.38
CA GLN A 64 -7.20 5.66 -37.54
C GLN A 64 -6.06 5.69 -38.57
N HIS A 65 -4.81 5.54 -38.11
CA HIS A 65 -3.60 5.61 -38.93
C HIS A 65 -2.96 4.24 -39.21
N GLN A 66 -3.62 3.15 -38.81
CA GLN A 66 -3.13 1.80 -39.04
C GLN A 66 -2.93 1.53 -40.54
N GLY A 67 -1.71 1.09 -40.91
CA GLY A 67 -1.36 0.77 -42.30
C GLY A 67 -1.16 1.98 -43.22
N LYS A 68 -1.20 3.21 -42.69
CA LYS A 68 -0.89 4.43 -43.44
C LYS A 68 0.55 4.87 -43.16
N ASP A 69 1.45 4.64 -44.11
CA ASP A 69 2.85 5.06 -44.00
C ASP A 69 3.08 6.44 -44.65
N THR A 70 2.39 7.46 -44.12
CA THR A 70 2.57 8.85 -44.58
C THR A 70 3.32 9.67 -43.54
N PRO A 71 4.13 10.67 -43.94
CA PRO A 71 4.84 11.54 -43.00
C PRO A 71 3.93 12.17 -41.93
N ILE A 72 2.74 12.62 -42.33
CA ILE A 72 1.72 13.17 -41.42
C ILE A 72 1.28 12.14 -40.38
N SER A 73 1.06 10.89 -40.79
CA SER A 73 0.68 9.80 -39.88
C SER A 73 1.80 9.49 -38.89
N GLN A 74 3.05 9.47 -39.36
CA GLN A 74 4.22 9.24 -38.51
C GLN A 74 4.39 10.36 -37.47
N THR A 75 4.26 11.63 -37.87
CA THR A 75 4.33 12.77 -36.95
C THR A 75 3.22 12.74 -35.89
N LEU A 76 1.98 12.44 -36.30
CA LEU A 76 0.85 12.37 -35.36
C LEU A 76 1.03 11.21 -34.37
N LEU A 77 1.45 10.04 -34.85
CA LEU A 77 1.75 8.89 -34.00
C LEU A 77 2.90 9.19 -33.02
N GLN A 78 3.97 9.84 -33.47
CA GLN A 78 5.08 10.25 -32.61
C GLN A 78 4.59 11.19 -31.49
N SER A 79 3.84 12.24 -31.84
CA SER A 79 3.32 13.21 -30.86
C SER A 79 2.40 12.57 -29.82
N GLN A 80 1.51 11.66 -30.24
CA GLN A 80 0.60 10.96 -29.32
C GLN A 80 1.35 9.94 -28.44
N ALA A 81 2.35 9.24 -28.98
CA ALA A 81 3.20 8.35 -28.18
C ALA A 81 4.02 9.13 -27.15
N GLN A 82 4.55 10.29 -27.51
CA GLN A 82 5.28 11.18 -26.61
C GLN A 82 4.37 11.64 -25.48
N THR A 83 3.18 12.16 -25.82
CA THR A 83 2.16 12.59 -24.85
C THR A 83 1.78 11.45 -23.90
N LEU A 84 1.54 10.24 -24.41
CA LEU A 84 1.21 9.09 -23.60
C LEU A 84 2.31 8.75 -22.59
N ASN A 85 3.56 8.68 -23.04
CA ASN A 85 4.70 8.36 -22.17
C ASN A 85 4.88 9.43 -21.08
N LEU A 86 4.81 10.71 -21.44
CA LEU A 86 4.91 11.82 -20.47
C LEU A 86 3.79 11.74 -19.42
N LYS A 87 2.53 11.52 -19.84
CA LYS A 87 1.42 11.41 -18.90
C LYS A 87 1.51 10.17 -18.01
N ALA A 88 2.05 9.07 -18.51
CA ALA A 88 2.31 7.89 -17.70
C ALA A 88 3.36 8.20 -16.61
N ILE A 89 4.49 8.81 -16.98
CA ILE A 89 5.56 9.14 -16.02
C ILE A 89 5.07 10.17 -14.99
N GLN A 90 4.32 11.20 -15.40
CA GLN A 90 3.74 12.18 -14.48
C GLN A 90 2.80 11.53 -13.45
N ALA A 91 2.00 10.54 -13.86
CA ALA A 91 1.16 9.78 -12.94
C ALA A 91 1.98 8.90 -11.99
N MET A 92 3.09 8.30 -12.45
CA MET A 92 4.01 7.52 -11.62
C MET A 92 4.68 8.41 -10.56
N ILE A 93 5.20 9.57 -10.95
CA ILE A 93 5.81 10.56 -10.05
C ILE A 93 4.80 11.01 -8.98
N ALA A 94 3.59 11.41 -9.38
CA ALA A 94 2.58 11.85 -8.41
C ALA A 94 2.19 10.74 -7.41
N ASN A 95 2.19 9.48 -7.85
CA ASN A 95 1.98 8.34 -6.95
C ASN A 95 3.15 8.15 -5.98
N LEU A 96 4.40 8.20 -6.45
CA LEU A 96 5.58 8.09 -5.60
C LEU A 96 5.66 9.21 -4.58
N GLU A 97 5.36 10.45 -4.98
CA GLU A 97 5.33 11.60 -4.09
C GLU A 97 4.27 11.47 -2.99
N LEU A 98 3.09 10.93 -3.32
CA LEU A 98 2.07 10.63 -2.31
C LEU A 98 2.58 9.57 -1.33
N ASN A 99 3.15 8.47 -1.82
CA ASN A 99 3.69 7.41 -0.96
C ASN A 99 4.84 7.96 -0.08
N LYS A 100 5.73 8.78 -0.64
CA LYS A 100 6.81 9.44 0.10
C LYS A 100 6.28 10.22 1.31
N ALA A 101 5.31 11.11 1.07
CA ALA A 101 4.70 11.90 2.14
C ALA A 101 3.98 11.02 3.17
N GLN A 102 3.35 9.93 2.74
CA GLN A 102 2.72 8.96 3.64
C GLN A 102 3.74 8.28 4.57
N PHE A 103 4.92 7.90 4.06
CA PHE A 103 6.01 7.35 4.87
C PHE A 103 6.63 8.38 5.80
N GLU A 104 6.86 9.61 5.32
CA GLU A 104 7.38 10.72 6.12
C GLU A 104 6.51 10.97 7.37
N TYR A 105 5.19 11.05 7.18
CA TYR A 105 4.23 11.35 8.24
C TYR A 105 3.80 10.13 9.08
N SER A 106 4.20 8.92 8.69
CA SER A 106 3.89 7.72 9.47
C SER A 106 4.44 7.83 10.90
N GLN A 107 3.61 7.65 11.93
CA GLN A 107 4.09 7.69 13.32
C GLN A 107 4.56 6.32 13.83
N THR A 108 4.37 5.27 13.04
CA THR A 108 4.58 3.89 13.48
C THR A 108 5.80 3.22 12.86
N ILE A 109 6.42 3.86 11.86
CA ILE A 109 7.62 3.35 11.21
C ILE A 109 8.83 4.03 11.85
N SER A 110 9.85 3.26 12.18
CA SER A 110 11.09 3.80 12.75
C SER A 110 11.76 4.78 11.78
N GLN A 111 12.47 5.77 12.33
CA GLN A 111 13.11 6.81 11.52
C GLN A 111 14.13 6.24 10.52
N GLU A 112 14.90 5.21 10.91
CA GLU A 112 15.86 4.53 10.04
C GLU A 112 15.18 3.84 8.84
N VAL A 113 14.06 3.17 9.08
CA VAL A 113 13.28 2.52 8.02
C VAL A 113 12.66 3.57 7.10
N LYS A 114 12.13 4.67 7.64
CA LYS A 114 11.63 5.79 6.83
C LYS A 114 12.70 6.34 5.90
N GLU A 115 13.89 6.64 6.43
CA GLU A 115 14.99 7.20 5.64
C GLU A 115 15.40 6.27 4.50
N THR A 116 15.45 4.96 4.76
CA THR A 116 15.73 3.95 3.72
C THR A 116 14.68 3.98 2.61
N ILE A 117 13.40 3.99 2.97
CA ILE A 117 12.29 4.02 2.01
C ILE A 117 12.29 5.31 1.20
N ILE A 118 12.43 6.45 1.87
CA ILE A 118 12.44 7.78 1.27
C ILE A 118 13.59 7.90 0.27
N ASN A 119 14.79 7.43 0.62
CA ASN A 119 15.95 7.43 -0.27
C ASN A 119 15.71 6.55 -1.52
N GLN A 120 15.06 5.39 -1.36
CA GLN A 120 14.70 4.55 -2.50
C GLN A 120 13.64 5.21 -3.40
N ILE A 121 12.62 5.84 -2.80
CA ILE A 121 11.62 6.61 -3.55
C ILE A 121 12.28 7.78 -4.31
N ASP A 122 13.22 8.49 -3.69
CA ASP A 122 13.94 9.58 -4.35
C ASP A 122 14.78 9.09 -5.53
N THR A 123 15.38 7.90 -5.42
CA THR A 123 16.06 7.25 -6.55
C THR A 123 15.08 6.97 -7.70
N TYR A 124 13.88 6.48 -7.40
CA TYR A 124 12.84 6.25 -8.41
C TYR A 124 12.34 7.56 -9.04
N LEU A 125 12.19 8.62 -8.25
CA LEU A 125 11.77 9.94 -8.72
C LEU A 125 12.81 10.55 -9.67
N VAL A 126 14.10 10.50 -9.32
CA VAL A 126 15.19 11.02 -10.17
C VAL A 126 15.20 10.31 -11.52
N TYR A 127 15.14 8.98 -11.53
CA TYR A 127 15.08 8.22 -12.79
C TYR A 127 13.90 8.65 -13.66
N LEU A 128 12.70 8.78 -13.08
CA LEU A 128 11.51 9.17 -13.84
C LEU A 128 11.60 10.62 -14.35
N GLN A 129 12.23 11.52 -13.60
CA GLN A 129 12.51 12.89 -14.06
C GLN A 129 13.48 12.88 -15.25
N ASP A 130 14.55 12.09 -15.20
CA ASP A 130 15.48 11.93 -16.34
C ASP A 130 14.76 11.39 -17.59
N GLN A 131 13.79 10.48 -17.41
CA GLN A 131 12.98 9.98 -18.53
C GLN A 131 12.07 11.06 -19.13
N ILE A 132 11.53 11.99 -18.32
CA ILE A 132 10.79 13.14 -18.83
C ILE A 132 11.71 13.99 -19.71
N GLU A 133 12.91 14.34 -19.25
CA GLU A 133 13.85 15.16 -20.01
C GLU A 133 14.23 14.51 -21.35
N LEU A 134 14.42 13.19 -21.36
CA LEU A 134 14.68 12.41 -22.58
C LEU A 134 13.49 12.46 -23.55
N ILE A 135 12.26 12.29 -23.04
CA ILE A 135 11.04 12.24 -23.86
C ILE A 135 10.61 13.62 -24.34
N ASP A 136 10.91 14.69 -23.62
CA ASP A 136 10.53 16.06 -23.99
C ASP A 136 11.39 16.65 -25.12
N GLN A 137 12.46 15.96 -25.52
CA GLN A 137 13.31 16.37 -26.64
C GLN A 137 12.52 16.41 -27.96
N GLU A 138 12.51 17.56 -28.63
CA GLU A 138 11.82 17.75 -29.93
C GLU A 138 12.23 16.73 -31.01
N SER A 139 13.43 16.14 -30.89
CA SER A 139 13.98 15.17 -31.86
C SER A 139 13.71 13.70 -31.54
N ILE A 140 13.01 13.36 -30.45
CA ILE A 140 12.81 11.96 -30.08
C ILE A 140 11.96 11.22 -31.11
N LYS A 141 12.44 10.10 -31.63
CA LYS A 141 11.72 9.36 -32.67
C LYS A 141 10.68 8.43 -32.06
N LEU A 142 9.65 8.11 -32.84
CA LEU A 142 8.64 7.12 -32.45
C LEU A 142 9.26 5.76 -32.06
N ALA A 143 10.31 5.32 -32.76
CA ALA A 143 11.00 4.07 -32.43
C ALA A 143 11.66 4.11 -31.04
N ASP A 144 12.26 5.24 -30.66
CA ASP A 144 12.90 5.42 -29.35
C ASP A 144 11.84 5.45 -28.24
N LEU A 145 10.73 6.16 -28.46
CA LEU A 145 9.56 6.15 -27.55
C LEU A 145 8.99 4.75 -27.33
N ILE A 146 8.95 3.93 -28.38
CA ILE A 146 8.52 2.53 -28.31
C ILE A 146 9.52 1.69 -27.52
N GLY A 147 10.82 1.93 -27.68
CA GLY A 147 11.89 1.22 -26.99
C GLY A 147 12.04 1.57 -25.50
N LEU A 148 11.73 2.81 -25.13
CA LEU A 148 11.77 3.29 -23.74
C LEU A 148 10.59 2.79 -22.90
N ALA A 149 9.40 2.69 -23.51
CA ALA A 149 8.18 2.30 -22.82
C ALA A 149 8.28 0.99 -21.99
N PRO A 150 8.86 -0.12 -22.50
CA PRO A 150 9.08 -1.33 -21.69
C PRO A 150 10.05 -1.15 -20.53
N GLN A 151 11.08 -0.32 -20.69
CA GLN A 151 12.09 -0.07 -19.65
C GLN A 151 11.48 0.72 -18.49
N ILE A 152 10.73 1.78 -18.81
CA ILE A 152 9.97 2.56 -17.82
C ILE A 152 8.97 1.66 -17.10
N ASN A 153 8.28 0.77 -17.82
CA ASN A 153 7.34 -0.15 -17.20
C ASN A 153 8.01 -1.16 -16.27
N ALA A 154 9.15 -1.75 -16.67
CA ALA A 154 9.88 -2.69 -15.81
C ALA A 154 10.35 -2.01 -14.52
N PHE A 155 10.93 -0.82 -14.63
CA PHE A 155 11.33 -0.01 -13.48
C PHE A 155 10.14 0.37 -12.58
N TRP A 156 9.00 0.71 -13.18
CA TRP A 156 7.79 0.99 -12.42
C TRP A 156 7.28 -0.23 -11.63
N GLN A 157 7.32 -1.42 -12.23
CA GLN A 157 6.92 -2.64 -11.51
C GLN A 157 7.87 -2.91 -10.34
N GLU A 158 9.17 -2.76 -10.53
CA GLU A 158 10.15 -2.86 -9.43
C GLU A 158 9.81 -1.91 -8.28
N ALA A 159 9.55 -0.63 -8.58
CA ALA A 159 9.18 0.36 -7.58
C ALA A 159 7.88 0.02 -6.84
N VAL A 160 6.85 -0.42 -7.57
CA VAL A 160 5.57 -0.86 -6.99
C VAL A 160 5.77 -2.07 -6.07
N ASN A 161 6.58 -3.03 -6.49
CA ASN A 161 6.82 -4.26 -5.73
C ASN A 161 7.61 -3.98 -4.46
N TYR A 162 8.65 -3.16 -4.53
CA TYR A 162 9.41 -2.68 -3.38
C TYR A 162 8.50 -1.97 -2.36
N LEU A 163 7.73 -0.98 -2.82
CA LEU A 163 6.85 -0.22 -1.93
C LEU A 163 5.73 -1.08 -1.33
N ARG A 164 5.22 -2.07 -2.08
CA ARG A 164 4.26 -3.05 -1.57
C ARG A 164 4.87 -3.88 -0.44
N LEU A 165 6.05 -4.46 -0.67
CA LEU A 165 6.74 -5.30 0.31
C LEU A 165 6.93 -4.55 1.63
N ILE A 166 7.48 -3.33 1.55
CA ILE A 166 7.78 -2.56 2.76
C ILE A 166 6.53 -2.01 3.43
N THR A 167 5.51 -1.62 2.68
CA THR A 167 4.21 -1.25 3.25
C THR A 167 3.63 -2.42 4.05
N ASN A 168 3.68 -3.64 3.51
CA ASN A 168 3.17 -4.82 4.18
C ASN A 168 3.99 -5.17 5.43
N GLN A 169 5.32 -5.10 5.36
CA GLN A 169 6.20 -5.31 6.51
C GLN A 169 5.91 -4.31 7.64
N ALA A 170 5.79 -3.02 7.31
CA ALA A 170 5.45 -1.98 8.28
C ALA A 170 4.06 -2.20 8.90
N GLN A 171 3.09 -2.72 8.13
CA GLN A 171 1.78 -3.07 8.67
C GLN A 171 1.85 -4.27 9.62
N LEU A 172 2.62 -5.31 9.26
CA LEU A 172 2.80 -6.48 10.11
C LEU A 172 3.46 -6.12 11.44
N GLU A 173 4.54 -5.34 11.40
CA GLU A 173 5.22 -4.84 12.60
C GLU A 173 4.22 -4.12 13.52
N LYS A 174 3.35 -3.27 12.95
CA LYS A 174 2.35 -2.56 13.74
C LYS A 174 1.27 -3.47 14.34
N LEU A 175 0.83 -4.48 13.59
CA LEU A 175 -0.14 -5.45 14.08
C LEU A 175 0.48 -6.28 15.22
N SER A 176 1.75 -6.66 15.08
CA SER A 176 2.52 -7.36 16.10
C SER A 176 2.62 -6.55 17.39
N GLU A 177 3.07 -5.28 17.30
CA GLU A 177 3.11 -4.35 18.45
C GLU A 177 1.75 -4.20 19.13
N THR A 178 0.68 -4.14 18.33
CA THR A 178 -0.68 -4.00 18.85
C THR A 178 -1.08 -5.24 19.65
N ILE A 179 -0.76 -6.43 19.16
CA ILE A 179 -1.05 -7.68 19.87
C ILE A 179 -0.24 -7.76 21.17
N ASP A 180 1.05 -7.41 21.16
CA ASP A 180 1.88 -7.38 22.37
C ASP A 180 1.35 -6.38 23.42
N THR A 181 0.83 -5.23 22.96
CA THR A 181 0.16 -4.26 23.83
C THR A 181 -1.11 -4.84 24.44
N LEU A 182 -1.92 -5.55 23.65
CA LEU A 182 -3.16 -6.20 24.14
C LEU A 182 -2.85 -7.33 25.13
N ASP A 183 -1.79 -8.11 24.90
CA ASP A 183 -1.30 -9.12 25.86
C ASP A 183 -0.90 -8.47 27.18
N THR A 184 -0.18 -7.35 27.13
CA THR A 184 0.23 -6.60 28.33
C THR A 184 -0.98 -6.06 29.11
N ILE A 185 -1.97 -5.50 28.40
CA ILE A 185 -3.22 -5.02 29.02
C ILE A 185 -3.98 -6.20 29.65
N LEU A 186 -4.10 -7.32 28.94
CA LEU A 186 -4.80 -8.50 29.43
C LEU A 186 -4.13 -9.08 30.69
N ALA A 187 -2.80 -9.11 30.72
CA ALA A 187 -2.03 -9.53 31.89
C ALA A 187 -2.29 -8.61 33.11
N ALA A 188 -2.33 -7.29 32.90
CA ALA A 188 -2.65 -6.33 33.95
C ALA A 188 -4.10 -6.47 34.45
N ILE A 189 -5.05 -6.71 33.55
CA ILE A 189 -6.45 -7.00 33.88
C ILE A 189 -6.53 -8.26 34.75
N ARG A 190 -5.84 -9.33 34.36
CA ARG A 190 -5.80 -10.58 35.12
C ARG A 190 -5.24 -10.36 36.52
N GLN A 191 -4.12 -9.65 36.66
CA GLN A 191 -3.52 -9.35 37.94
C GLN A 191 -4.48 -8.55 38.84
N ASN A 192 -5.12 -7.50 38.30
CA ASN A 192 -6.11 -6.71 39.02
C ASN A 192 -7.29 -7.57 39.50
N PHE A 193 -7.76 -8.52 38.69
CA PHE A 193 -8.83 -9.43 39.10
C PHE A 193 -8.39 -10.41 40.18
N GLU A 194 -7.18 -10.94 40.11
CA GLU A 194 -6.62 -11.81 41.15
C GLU A 194 -6.55 -11.06 42.50
N GLU A 195 -6.11 -9.79 42.47
CA GLU A 195 -6.03 -8.90 43.64
C GLU A 195 -7.42 -8.52 44.19
N GLN A 196 -8.40 -8.25 43.33
CA GLN A 196 -9.78 -7.90 43.72
C GLN A 196 -10.68 -9.11 44.01
N SER A 197 -10.18 -10.33 43.79
CA SER A 197 -10.96 -11.57 43.84
C SER A 197 -11.59 -11.86 45.21
N GLN A 198 -11.17 -11.19 46.30
CA GLN A 198 -11.78 -11.38 47.62
C GLN A 198 -13.28 -11.02 47.65
N ASN A 199 -13.74 -10.14 46.75
CA ASN A 199 -15.12 -9.66 46.71
C ASN A 199 -16.00 -10.32 45.63
N LEU A 200 -15.45 -11.26 44.84
CA LEU A 200 -16.18 -11.94 43.75
C LEU A 200 -16.67 -13.32 44.18
N SER A 201 -17.87 -13.70 43.71
CA SER A 201 -18.36 -15.08 43.85
C SER A 201 -17.54 -16.06 43.00
N SER A 202 -17.51 -17.34 43.38
CA SER A 202 -16.80 -18.38 42.62
C SER A 202 -17.26 -18.46 41.16
N ALA A 203 -18.57 -18.31 40.91
CA ALA A 203 -19.12 -18.31 39.55
C ALA A 203 -18.62 -17.12 38.71
N GLN A 204 -18.52 -15.93 39.29
CA GLN A 204 -17.98 -14.75 38.62
C GLN A 204 -16.49 -14.93 38.30
N LYS A 205 -15.71 -15.52 39.22
CA LYS A 205 -14.29 -15.82 38.99
C LYS A 205 -14.09 -16.80 37.84
N ASP A 206 -14.88 -17.87 37.80
CA ASP A 206 -14.79 -18.89 36.75
C ASP A 206 -15.19 -18.33 35.38
N GLU A 207 -16.21 -17.48 35.32
CA GLU A 207 -16.63 -16.83 34.08
C GLU A 207 -15.57 -15.85 33.56
N LEU A 208 -14.98 -15.05 34.45
CA LEU A 208 -13.91 -14.12 34.13
C LEU A 208 -12.64 -14.83 33.67
N ALA A 209 -12.22 -15.89 34.37
CA ALA A 209 -11.09 -16.71 33.99
C ALA A 209 -11.28 -17.28 32.57
N LYS A 210 -12.46 -17.83 32.26
CA LYS A 210 -12.77 -18.32 30.91
C LYS A 210 -12.70 -17.24 29.84
N LYS A 211 -13.19 -16.03 30.13
CA LYS A 211 -13.12 -14.90 29.18
C LYS A 211 -11.67 -14.47 28.94
N ILE A 212 -10.86 -14.37 29.99
CA ILE A 212 -9.43 -14.04 29.89
C ILE A 212 -8.68 -15.12 29.09
N ASP A 213 -8.89 -16.39 29.41
CA ASP A 213 -8.25 -17.52 28.72
C ASP A 213 -8.64 -17.55 27.23
N GLN A 214 -9.91 -17.26 26.89
CA GLN A 214 -10.36 -17.20 25.50
C GLN A 214 -9.69 -16.03 24.74
N ILE A 215 -9.58 -14.85 25.35
CA ILE A 215 -8.90 -13.71 24.72
C ILE A 215 -7.42 -14.01 24.53
N GLN A 216 -6.78 -14.63 25.52
CA GLN A 216 -5.36 -15.01 25.45
C GLN A 216 -5.10 -16.06 24.36
N SER A 217 -6.00 -17.04 24.22
CA SER A 217 -5.95 -18.00 23.09
C SER A 217 -6.06 -17.29 21.75
N ASN A 218 -7.02 -16.37 21.59
CA ASN A 218 -7.21 -15.64 20.35
C ASN A 218 -6.00 -14.74 20.01
N LEU A 219 -5.37 -14.11 21.01
CA LEU A 219 -4.13 -13.33 20.81
C LEU A 219 -2.98 -14.22 20.36
N SER A 220 -2.83 -15.41 20.94
CA SER A 220 -1.82 -16.40 20.52
C SER A 220 -2.04 -16.87 19.08
N ASP A 221 -3.29 -17.17 18.70
CA ASP A 221 -3.62 -17.59 17.34
C ASP A 221 -3.30 -16.48 16.32
N LEU A 222 -3.52 -15.21 16.68
CA LEU A 222 -3.15 -14.08 15.84
C LEU A 222 -1.64 -13.89 15.70
N LYS A 223 -0.85 -14.13 16.75
CA LYS A 223 0.63 -14.11 16.65
C LYS A 223 1.12 -15.15 15.65
N ILE A 224 0.62 -16.38 15.76
CA ILE A 224 0.95 -17.46 14.83
C ILE A 224 0.54 -17.08 13.40
N GLY A 225 -0.66 -16.53 13.23
CA GLY A 225 -1.13 -16.05 11.92
C GLY A 225 -0.24 -14.96 11.31
N LEU A 226 0.22 -14.00 12.12
CA LEU A 226 1.16 -12.95 11.66
C LEU A 226 2.52 -13.51 11.25
N GLU A 227 3.07 -14.46 12.02
CA GLU A 227 4.35 -15.12 11.69
C GLU A 227 4.28 -15.86 10.34
N VAL A 228 3.13 -16.49 10.03
CA VAL A 228 2.90 -17.15 8.74
C VAL A 228 2.84 -16.14 7.60
N ILE A 229 2.16 -15.00 7.79
CA ILE A 229 2.08 -13.94 6.77
C ILE A 229 3.47 -13.31 6.55
N ASP A 230 4.22 -13.03 7.61
CA ASP A 230 5.58 -12.49 7.52
C ASP A 230 6.52 -13.43 6.77
N SER A 231 6.47 -14.73 7.09
CA SER A 231 7.23 -15.77 6.39
C SER A 231 6.86 -15.86 4.91
N THR A 232 5.57 -15.72 4.58
CA THR A 232 5.09 -15.75 3.19
C THR A 232 5.59 -14.54 2.40
N LEU A 233 5.56 -13.35 3.00
CA LEU A 233 6.08 -12.13 2.38
C LEU A 233 7.60 -12.17 2.17
N ALA A 234 8.35 -12.77 3.10
CA ALA A 234 9.78 -12.96 2.96
C ALA A 234 10.15 -13.88 1.78
N ILE A 235 9.31 -14.87 1.49
CA ILE A 235 9.46 -15.78 0.33
C ILE A 235 9.08 -15.07 -0.97
N VAL A 236 7.97 -14.32 -0.98
CA VAL A 236 7.51 -13.57 -2.16
C VAL A 236 8.48 -12.44 -2.55
N GLY A 237 9.21 -11.88 -1.58
CA GLY A 237 10.29 -10.92 -1.85
C GLY A 237 11.48 -11.48 -2.64
N GLN A 238 11.54 -12.80 -2.85
CA GLN A 238 12.64 -13.49 -3.54
C GLN A 238 12.28 -14.06 -4.92
N ASP A 239 10.99 -14.15 -5.28
CA ASP A 239 10.54 -14.74 -6.56
C ASP A 239 10.12 -13.67 -7.59
N GLU A 240 10.53 -13.89 -8.85
CA GLU A 240 10.28 -12.99 -10.00
C GLU A 240 8.82 -13.06 -10.54
N ASP A 241 8.02 -14.02 -10.08
CA ASP A 241 6.64 -14.25 -10.56
C ASP A 241 5.58 -13.64 -9.60
N GLN A 242 5.41 -12.31 -9.69
CA GLN A 242 4.67 -11.51 -8.70
C GLN A 242 3.20 -11.20 -9.01
N ASP A 243 2.64 -11.71 -10.12
CA ASP A 243 1.28 -11.36 -10.58
C ASP A 243 0.15 -12.13 -9.86
N PHE A 244 0.43 -13.26 -9.20
CA PHE A 244 -0.60 -14.10 -8.57
C PHE A 244 -0.91 -13.71 -7.10
N PHE A 245 0.07 -13.14 -6.39
CA PHE A 245 -0.03 -12.88 -4.93
C PHE A 245 -0.72 -11.54 -4.56
N VAL A 246 -1.01 -10.69 -5.55
CA VAL A 246 -1.55 -9.32 -5.35
C VAL A 246 -2.95 -9.27 -4.69
N ALA A 247 -3.72 -10.37 -4.78
CA ALA A 247 -5.09 -10.44 -4.28
C ALA A 247 -5.22 -11.13 -2.90
N GLU A 248 -4.30 -12.03 -2.55
CA GLU A 248 -4.38 -12.88 -1.36
C GLU A 248 -3.87 -12.14 -0.11
N ASP A 249 -2.71 -11.46 -0.20
CA ASP A 249 -2.11 -10.70 0.91
C ASP A 249 -3.02 -9.61 1.51
N LYS A 250 -3.83 -8.96 0.66
CA LYS A 250 -4.78 -7.92 1.10
C LYS A 250 -6.00 -8.50 1.83
N ALA A 251 -6.35 -9.75 1.55
CA ALA A 251 -7.45 -10.42 2.24
C ALA A 251 -7.01 -10.81 3.66
N ASP A 252 -5.81 -11.35 3.80
CA ASP A 252 -5.29 -11.86 5.08
C ASP A 252 -5.03 -10.74 6.08
N LEU A 253 -4.40 -9.63 5.68
CA LEU A 253 -4.19 -8.47 6.55
C LEU A 253 -5.52 -7.82 7.01
N ARG A 254 -6.57 -7.87 6.18
CA ARG A 254 -7.91 -7.37 6.57
C ARG A 254 -8.58 -8.29 7.59
N ILE A 255 -8.43 -9.60 7.45
CA ILE A 255 -8.95 -10.59 8.41
C ILE A 255 -8.28 -10.37 9.77
N VAL A 256 -6.94 -10.28 9.79
CA VAL A 256 -6.18 -10.02 11.03
C VAL A 256 -6.62 -8.71 11.69
N LYS A 257 -6.77 -7.62 10.92
CA LYS A 257 -7.25 -6.33 11.45
C LYS A 257 -8.66 -6.42 12.05
N ALA A 258 -9.56 -7.19 11.43
CA ALA A 258 -10.91 -7.38 11.93
C ALA A 258 -10.93 -8.16 13.25
N GLU A 259 -10.10 -9.20 13.39
CA GLU A 259 -9.97 -9.97 14.62
C GLU A 259 -9.36 -9.15 15.76
N ILE A 260 -8.35 -8.31 15.48
CA ILE A 260 -7.81 -7.37 16.47
C ILE A 260 -8.90 -6.42 16.99
N MET A 261 -9.80 -5.92 16.12
CA MET A 261 -10.90 -5.07 16.58
C MET A 261 -11.89 -5.80 17.49
N LYS A 262 -12.18 -7.08 17.22
CA LYS A 262 -13.02 -7.90 18.12
C LYS A 262 -12.36 -8.09 19.48
N ILE A 263 -11.05 -8.35 19.51
CA ILE A 263 -10.30 -8.52 20.77
C ILE A 263 -10.24 -7.21 21.56
N LYS A 264 -9.99 -6.07 20.90
CA LYS A 264 -10.06 -4.75 21.55
C LYS A 264 -11.41 -4.51 22.23
N GLN A 265 -12.50 -4.85 21.55
CA GLN A 265 -13.84 -4.75 22.13
C GLN A 265 -14.03 -5.69 23.32
N ALA A 266 -13.58 -6.95 23.21
CA ALA A 266 -13.68 -7.92 24.31
C ALA A 266 -12.90 -7.49 25.56
N ILE A 267 -11.71 -6.87 25.38
CA ILE A 267 -10.93 -6.28 26.47
C ILE A 267 -11.65 -5.09 27.09
N LEU A 268 -12.27 -4.22 26.27
CA LEU A 268 -13.08 -3.11 26.76
C LEU A 268 -14.26 -3.61 27.60
N ASP A 269 -14.97 -4.63 27.12
CA ASP A 269 -16.10 -5.23 27.84
C ASP A 269 -15.69 -5.83 29.20
N LEU A 270 -14.46 -6.36 29.32
CA LEU A 270 -13.90 -6.83 30.60
C LEU A 270 -13.67 -5.69 31.60
N THR A 271 -13.33 -4.49 31.12
CA THR A 271 -13.10 -3.31 31.97
C THR A 271 -14.41 -2.60 32.38
N GLN A 272 -15.54 -2.93 31.73
CA GLN A 272 -16.86 -2.32 31.97
C GLN A 272 -17.80 -3.21 32.81
N LEU A 273 -17.27 -4.14 33.61
CA LEU A 273 -18.13 -4.96 34.49
C LEU A 273 -19.06 -4.08 35.34
N PRO A 274 -20.36 -4.41 35.41
CA PRO A 274 -21.35 -3.53 36.01
C PRO A 274 -21.05 -3.31 37.49
N GLU A 275 -20.98 -2.03 37.89
CA GLU A 275 -21.17 -1.65 39.28
C GLU A 275 -22.43 -2.38 39.80
N GLN A 276 -22.29 -3.12 40.91
CA GLN A 276 -23.42 -3.83 41.47
C GLN A 276 -24.57 -2.85 41.77
N PRO A 277 -25.84 -3.24 41.54
CA PRO A 277 -26.96 -2.44 42.04
C PRO A 277 -26.84 -2.35 43.57
N GLU A 278 -26.77 -1.12 44.09
CA GLU A 278 -26.81 -0.85 45.53
C GLU A 278 -28.01 -1.56 46.15
N SER A 279 -27.72 -2.43 47.13
CA SER A 279 -28.70 -3.13 47.97
C SER A 279 -29.27 -2.23 49.05
#